data_AF-A0A5C3EEG8-F1
#
_entry.id   AF-A0A5C3EEG8-F1
#
_cell.length_a   1.000
_cell.length_b   1.000
_cell.length_c   1.000
_cell.angle_alpha   90.00
_cell.angle_beta   90.00
_cell.angle_gamma   90.00
#
_symmetry.space_group_name_H-M   'P 1'
#
loop_
_entity.id
_entity.type
_entity.pdbx_description
1 polymer ?
#
loop_
_entity_poly.entity_id
_entity_poly.type
_entity_poly.pdbx_seq_one_letter_code
_entity_poly.pdbx_strand_id
1 'polypeptide(L)'
;MTELEKPPATVAAVASTTQNDNDAALFYPPPVSTYYFGPPDSTRAFGERVTGKPGVHLPKEIVRIERDYSSGELPQFHSSFPLELEGRISPTTFSELINDLNSILIDAHNPTRTWIDNSMAIATFYLSTVVLGSHYRRTMRKLETFIQRSNIEILHPVGLSLAHPRKSAFLFVELEYY
;
A
#
# COMPACT_ATOMS: atom_id res chain seq x y z
N MET A 1 37.86 32.14 -35.25
CA MET A 1 37.17 30.87 -35.57
C MET A 1 37.12 30.06 -34.28
N THR A 2 36.03 29.83 -33.56
CA THR A 2 34.64 30.28 -33.62
C THR A 2 34.11 29.95 -32.22
N GLU A 3 33.62 30.95 -31.48
CA GLU A 3 32.97 30.77 -30.18
C GLU A 3 31.59 30.14 -30.46
N LEU A 4 31.34 28.92 -29.97
CA LEU A 4 30.04 28.26 -30.10
C LEU A 4 29.17 28.65 -28.91
N GLU A 5 28.37 29.69 -29.12
CA GLU A 5 27.32 30.16 -28.22
C GLU A 5 26.25 29.06 -28.04
N LYS A 6 25.97 28.72 -26.77
CA LYS A 6 24.92 27.77 -26.37
C LYS A 6 23.56 28.46 -26.47
N PRO A 7 22.55 27.87 -27.14
CA PRO A 7 21.26 28.53 -27.36
C PRO A 7 20.49 28.75 -26.03
N PRO A 8 19.71 29.84 -25.93
CA PRO A 8 19.01 30.21 -24.70
C PRO A 8 17.93 29.17 -24.36
N ALA A 9 17.90 28.78 -23.09
CA ALA A 9 16.84 27.94 -22.53
C ALA A 9 15.50 28.65 -22.68
N THR A 10 14.60 28.04 -23.47
CA THR A 10 13.20 28.41 -23.57
C THR A 10 12.61 28.53 -22.16
N VAL A 11 12.29 29.76 -21.77
CA VAL A 11 11.56 30.08 -20.54
C VAL A 11 10.14 29.58 -20.76
N ALA A 12 9.84 28.37 -20.29
CA ALA A 12 8.47 27.88 -20.23
C ALA A 12 7.70 28.77 -19.25
N ALA A 13 6.71 29.48 -19.78
CA ALA A 13 5.83 30.36 -19.04
C ALA A 13 5.14 29.58 -17.91
N VAL A 14 5.39 30.00 -16.67
CA VAL A 14 4.65 29.56 -15.49
C VAL A 14 3.25 30.14 -15.59
N ALA A 15 2.27 29.29 -15.90
CA ALA A 15 0.86 29.62 -15.74
C ALA A 15 0.54 29.62 -14.23
N SER A 16 0.64 30.78 -13.60
CA SER A 16 0.09 31.04 -12.28
C SER A 16 -1.43 30.98 -12.35
N THR A 17 -2.00 29.81 -12.07
CA THR A 17 -3.44 29.67 -11.84
C THR A 17 -3.72 30.18 -10.43
N THR A 18 -4.31 31.37 -10.35
CA THR A 18 -4.96 31.91 -9.16
C THR A 18 -6.11 30.97 -8.78
N GLN A 19 -5.93 30.14 -7.74
CA GLN A 19 -7.02 29.31 -7.21
C GLN A 19 -7.86 30.13 -6.22
N ASN A 20 -9.15 30.25 -6.54
CA ASN A 20 -10.20 30.84 -5.72
C ASN A 20 -10.45 29.98 -4.46
N ASP A 21 -10.48 30.64 -3.31
CA ASP A 21 -10.53 30.13 -1.93
C ASP A 21 -11.88 29.53 -1.45
N ASN A 22 -12.80 29.08 -2.31
CA ASN A 22 -14.19 28.80 -1.87
C ASN A 22 -14.78 27.41 -2.16
N ASP A 23 -13.99 26.44 -2.60
CA ASP A 23 -14.38 25.02 -2.58
C ASP A 23 -13.16 24.17 -2.20
N ALA A 24 -12.95 23.95 -0.91
CA ALA A 24 -11.96 22.98 -0.43
C ALA A 24 -12.46 21.56 -0.71
N ALA A 25 -12.56 21.20 -2.00
CA ALA A 25 -12.69 19.83 -2.43
C ALA A 25 -11.54 19.06 -1.78
N LEU A 26 -11.89 18.06 -0.95
CA LEU A 26 -10.92 17.19 -0.30
C LEU A 26 -10.00 16.58 -1.36
N PHE A 27 -8.79 17.13 -1.51
CA PHE A 27 -7.83 16.68 -2.50
C PHE A 27 -7.19 15.38 -2.00
N TYR A 28 -7.60 14.26 -2.58
CA TYR A 28 -6.95 12.97 -2.36
C TYR A 28 -5.78 12.84 -3.36
N PRO A 29 -4.54 12.66 -2.88
CA PRO A 29 -3.39 12.62 -3.77
C PRO A 29 -3.48 11.43 -4.72
N PRO A 30 -3.05 11.57 -5.99
CA PRO A 30 -2.94 10.43 -6.87
C PRO A 30 -1.86 9.47 -6.31
N PRO A 31 -2.14 8.16 -6.24
CA PRO A 31 -1.20 7.20 -5.71
C PRO A 31 -0.05 6.93 -6.69
N VAL A 32 1.16 6.75 -6.15
CA VAL A 32 2.41 6.64 -6.89
C VAL A 32 3.18 5.38 -6.48
N SER A 33 3.79 4.70 -7.46
CA SER A 33 4.79 3.66 -7.24
C SER A 33 6.08 4.09 -7.94
N THR A 34 7.07 4.60 -7.20
CA THR A 34 8.38 4.99 -7.79
C THR A 34 9.41 3.88 -7.63
N TYR A 35 8.95 2.62 -7.55
CA TYR A 35 9.84 1.46 -7.60
C TYR A 35 10.76 1.59 -8.81
N TYR A 36 12.08 1.61 -8.55
CA TYR A 36 13.15 1.68 -9.54
C TYR A 36 13.40 3.01 -10.27
N PHE A 37 12.65 4.09 -10.01
CA PHE A 37 12.85 5.37 -10.70
C PHE A 37 13.58 6.40 -9.85
N GLY A 38 14.77 6.07 -9.37
CA GLY A 38 15.65 7.01 -8.68
C GLY A 38 15.01 7.66 -7.43
N PRO A 39 15.64 8.71 -6.87
CA PRO A 39 15.05 9.45 -5.77
C PRO A 39 13.79 10.19 -6.23
N PRO A 40 12.75 10.28 -5.38
CA PRO A 40 11.54 11.04 -5.70
C PRO A 40 11.87 12.52 -5.94
N ASP A 41 11.07 13.18 -6.78
CA ASP A 41 11.25 14.62 -7.03
C ASP A 41 11.07 15.44 -5.74
N SER A 42 11.87 16.48 -5.60
CA SER A 42 11.90 17.41 -4.46
C SER A 42 10.57 18.12 -4.19
N THR A 43 9.65 18.09 -5.15
CA THR A 43 8.29 18.64 -5.04
C THR A 43 7.34 17.75 -4.23
N ARG A 44 7.69 16.47 -3.97
CA ARG A 44 6.86 15.51 -3.23
C ARG A 44 7.00 15.69 -1.72
N ALA A 45 5.97 15.34 -0.95
CA ALA A 45 5.98 15.43 0.51
C ALA A 45 6.79 14.33 1.22
N PHE A 46 7.57 13.52 0.49
CA PHE A 46 8.39 12.45 1.06
C PHE A 46 9.54 13.02 1.88
N GLY A 47 9.84 12.42 3.03
CA GLY A 47 10.89 12.87 3.95
C GLY A 47 10.49 14.03 4.86
N GLU A 48 9.29 14.62 4.71
CA GLU A 48 8.76 15.60 5.65
C GLU A 48 8.51 15.00 7.04
N ARG A 49 8.19 15.83 8.05
CA ARG A 49 7.78 15.37 9.38
C ARG A 49 6.31 14.93 9.40
N VAL A 50 5.96 14.05 10.35
CA VAL A 50 4.57 13.62 10.57
C VAL A 50 3.71 14.85 10.81
N THR A 51 2.74 15.12 9.95
CA THR A 51 1.88 16.32 10.07
C THR A 51 0.43 15.92 10.33
N GLY A 52 -0.01 14.77 9.81
CA GLY A 52 -1.36 14.25 10.00
C GLY A 52 -1.45 13.05 10.96
N LYS A 53 -2.61 12.91 11.60
CA LYS A 53 -3.04 11.66 12.25
C LYS A 53 -3.82 10.78 11.25
N PRO A 54 -3.40 9.52 11.04
CA PRO A 54 -4.16 8.57 10.24
C PRO A 54 -5.62 8.46 10.68
N GLY A 55 -6.56 8.48 9.71
CA GLY A 55 -8.00 8.37 9.95
C GLY A 55 -8.72 9.68 10.31
N VAL A 56 -8.00 10.77 10.59
CA VAL A 56 -8.58 12.11 10.83
C VAL A 56 -8.24 13.06 9.67
N HIS A 57 -7.01 13.01 9.20
CA HIS A 57 -6.52 13.84 8.09
C HIS A 57 -6.51 13.02 6.80
N LEU A 58 -6.44 13.68 5.64
CA LEU A 58 -6.15 13.02 4.38
C LEU A 58 -4.66 12.70 4.28
N PRO A 59 -4.29 11.61 3.57
CA PRO A 59 -2.89 11.35 3.27
C PRO A 59 -2.32 12.44 2.38
N LYS A 60 -1.04 12.77 2.60
CA LYS A 60 -0.29 13.68 1.73
C LYS A 60 0.10 13.00 0.43
N GLU A 61 0.52 11.75 0.53
CA GLU A 61 1.00 10.92 -0.56
C GLU A 61 0.60 9.46 -0.31
N ILE A 62 0.56 8.65 -1.37
CA ILE A 62 0.24 7.23 -1.27
C ILE A 62 1.29 6.47 -2.05
N VAL A 63 1.98 5.58 -1.35
CA VAL A 63 2.98 4.69 -1.92
C VAL A 63 2.32 3.36 -2.25
N ARG A 64 2.41 2.93 -3.50
CA ARG A 64 1.89 1.65 -3.98
C ARG A 64 2.98 0.60 -4.02
N ILE A 65 2.75 -0.49 -3.30
CA ILE A 65 3.60 -1.69 -3.28
C ILE A 65 2.98 -2.70 -4.25
N GLU A 66 3.70 -2.98 -5.34
CA GLU A 66 3.20 -3.84 -6.40
C GLU A 66 3.15 -5.32 -5.97
N ARG A 67 2.20 -6.06 -6.55
CA ARG A 67 2.11 -7.52 -6.42
C ARG A 67 3.32 -8.18 -7.08
N ASP A 68 3.90 -9.16 -6.39
CA ASP A 68 4.91 -10.05 -6.94
C ASP A 68 4.23 -11.17 -7.74
N TYR A 69 4.59 -11.26 -9.02
CA TYR A 69 4.09 -12.28 -9.95
C TYR A 69 5.01 -13.50 -10.06
N SER A 70 6.14 -13.53 -9.34
CA SER A 70 7.13 -14.62 -9.39
C SER A 70 6.53 -15.98 -8.99
N SER A 71 5.64 -15.99 -7.99
CA SER A 71 4.93 -17.17 -7.49
C SER A 71 3.63 -17.49 -8.25
N GLY A 72 3.38 -16.83 -9.39
CA GLY A 72 2.22 -17.07 -10.25
C GLY A 72 0.91 -16.47 -9.71
N GLU A 73 -0.07 -17.35 -9.42
CA GLU A 73 -1.44 -16.96 -9.08
C GLU A 73 -1.61 -16.49 -7.61
N LEU A 74 -0.71 -16.89 -6.71
CA LEU A 74 -0.83 -16.52 -5.30
C LEU A 74 -0.63 -15.01 -5.11
N PRO A 75 -1.56 -14.29 -4.43
CA PRO A 75 -1.37 -12.88 -4.13
C PRO A 75 -0.24 -12.74 -3.11
N GLN A 76 0.88 -12.18 -3.57
CA GLN A 76 2.06 -11.87 -2.78
C GLN A 76 2.55 -10.49 -3.19
N PHE A 77 3.23 -9.79 -2.30
CA PHE A 77 3.76 -8.44 -2.54
C PHE A 77 5.27 -8.43 -2.47
N HIS A 78 5.90 -7.56 -3.25
CA HIS A 78 7.34 -7.39 -3.22
C HIS A 78 7.80 -6.83 -1.87
N SER A 79 8.78 -7.49 -1.25
CA SER A 79 9.43 -7.02 -0.01
C SER A 79 10.54 -6.00 -0.28
N SER A 80 10.66 -5.48 -1.51
CA SER A 80 11.61 -4.44 -1.86
C SER A 80 11.24 -3.13 -1.17
N PHE A 81 12.21 -2.51 -0.52
CA PHE A 81 12.00 -1.27 0.21
C PHE A 81 11.83 -0.08 -0.74
N PRO A 82 10.69 0.64 -0.70
CA PRO A 82 10.52 1.86 -1.47
C PRO A 82 11.30 3.02 -0.83
N LEU A 83 12.01 3.80 -1.65
CA LEU A 83 12.84 4.92 -1.18
C LEU A 83 11.99 6.05 -0.56
N GLU A 84 10.71 6.14 -0.94
CA GLU A 84 9.74 7.10 -0.42
C GLU A 84 9.48 6.96 1.08
N LEU A 85 9.76 5.77 1.66
CA LEU A 85 9.60 5.49 3.08
C LEU A 85 10.88 5.67 3.88
N GLU A 86 11.97 6.05 3.22
CA GLU A 86 13.25 6.31 3.86
C GLU A 86 13.09 7.39 4.94
N GLY A 87 13.63 7.14 6.13
CA GLY A 87 13.53 8.03 7.28
C GLY A 87 12.24 7.91 8.12
N ARG A 88 11.23 7.13 7.70
CA ARG A 88 10.03 6.85 8.52
C ARG A 88 10.01 5.44 9.10
N ILE A 89 10.37 4.43 8.31
CA ILE A 89 10.41 3.03 8.74
C ILE A 89 11.73 2.39 8.30
N SER A 90 12.24 1.44 9.09
CA SER A 90 13.44 0.71 8.71
C SER A 90 13.14 -0.29 7.59
N PRO A 91 14.10 -0.54 6.68
CA PRO A 91 13.93 -1.55 5.63
C PRO A 91 13.67 -2.96 6.18
N THR A 92 14.24 -3.29 7.34
CA THR A 92 14.05 -4.58 8.00
C THR A 92 12.63 -4.75 8.49
N THR A 93 12.08 -3.76 9.21
CA THR A 93 10.70 -3.81 9.72
C THR A 93 9.69 -3.81 8.58
N PHE A 94 9.95 -3.07 7.51
CA PHE A 94 9.12 -3.12 6.31
C PHE A 94 9.11 -4.52 5.67
N SER A 95 10.29 -5.12 5.46
CA SER A 95 10.41 -6.45 4.88
C SER A 95 9.71 -7.51 5.74
N GLU A 96 9.89 -7.47 7.06
CA GLU A 96 9.20 -8.34 8.02
C GLU A 96 7.68 -8.20 7.91
N LEU A 97 7.16 -6.97 7.89
CA LEU A 97 5.72 -6.71 7.76
C LEU A 97 5.15 -7.31 6.47
N ILE A 98 5.83 -7.11 5.34
CA ILE A 98 5.40 -7.65 4.03
C ILE A 98 5.50 -9.19 4.01
N ASN A 99 6.54 -9.76 4.59
CA ASN A 99 6.70 -11.22 4.70
C ASN A 99 5.59 -11.85 5.56
N ASP A 100 5.24 -11.24 6.69
CA ASP A 100 4.14 -11.68 7.54
C ASP A 100 2.80 -11.57 6.80
N LEU A 101 2.56 -10.47 6.08
CA LEU A 101 1.37 -10.29 5.25
C LEU A 101 1.28 -11.40 4.18
N ASN A 102 2.38 -11.63 3.46
CA ASN A 102 2.48 -12.67 2.45
C ASN A 102 2.23 -14.07 3.05
N SER A 103 2.74 -14.35 4.24
CA SER A 103 2.53 -15.64 4.92
C SER A 103 1.04 -15.93 5.18
N ILE A 104 0.27 -14.91 5.60
CA ILE A 104 -1.16 -15.02 5.84
C ILE A 104 -1.92 -15.22 4.52
N LEU A 105 -1.52 -14.52 3.46
CA LEU A 105 -2.12 -14.67 2.13
C LEU A 105 -1.86 -16.06 1.52
N ILE A 106 -0.65 -16.60 1.71
CA ILE A 106 -0.30 -17.96 1.29
C ILE A 106 -1.15 -18.97 2.07
N ASP A 107 -1.29 -18.82 3.39
CA ASP A 107 -2.16 -19.71 4.19
C ASP A 107 -3.61 -19.63 3.70
N ALA A 108 -4.12 -18.43 3.40
CA ALA A 108 -5.49 -18.23 2.93
C ALA A 108 -5.81 -19.00 1.64
N HIS A 109 -4.83 -19.15 0.73
CA HIS A 109 -4.96 -19.84 -0.55
C HIS A 109 -4.50 -21.30 -0.51
N ASN A 110 -4.35 -21.89 0.68
CA ASN A 110 -3.98 -23.30 0.80
C ASN A 110 -5.12 -24.22 0.26
N PRO A 111 -4.86 -25.01 -0.81
CA PRO A 111 -5.89 -25.84 -1.44
C PRO A 111 -6.35 -26.98 -0.53
N THR A 112 -5.46 -27.53 0.30
CA THR A 112 -5.80 -28.65 1.19
C THR A 112 -6.82 -28.26 2.24
N ARG A 113 -6.67 -27.07 2.83
CA ARG A 113 -7.61 -26.54 3.83
C ARG A 113 -8.95 -26.19 3.21
N THR A 114 -8.93 -25.64 2.01
CA THR A 114 -10.13 -25.34 1.24
C THR A 114 -10.89 -26.62 0.88
N TRP A 115 -10.18 -27.69 0.50
CA TRP A 115 -10.80 -28.98 0.21
C TRP A 115 -11.47 -29.61 1.44
N ILE A 116 -10.83 -29.55 2.62
CA ILE A 116 -11.41 -30.04 3.88
C ILE A 116 -12.68 -29.25 4.23
N ASP A 117 -12.62 -27.92 4.12
CA ASP A 117 -13.74 -27.03 4.43
C ASP A 117 -14.93 -27.27 3.49
N ASN A 118 -14.66 -27.45 2.18
CA ASN A 118 -15.68 -27.80 1.19
C ASN A 118 -16.27 -29.19 1.43
N SER A 119 -15.46 -30.18 1.81
CA SER A 119 -15.94 -31.53 2.14
C SER A 119 -16.86 -31.50 3.36
N MET A 120 -16.50 -30.72 4.39
CA MET A 120 -17.34 -30.50 5.57
C MET A 120 -18.62 -29.72 5.24
N ALA A 121 -18.54 -28.75 4.32
CA ALA A 121 -19.71 -28.03 3.83
C ALA A 121 -20.70 -29.00 3.18
N ILE A 122 -20.25 -29.86 2.27
CA ILE A 122 -21.11 -30.84 1.60
C ILE A 122 -21.70 -31.83 2.62
N ALA A 123 -20.88 -32.36 3.54
CA ALA A 123 -21.32 -33.30 4.56
C ALA A 123 -22.39 -32.73 5.52
N THR A 124 -22.42 -31.41 5.70
CA THR A 124 -23.35 -30.71 6.60
C THR A 124 -24.44 -29.94 5.85
N PHE A 125 -24.63 -30.19 4.55
CA PHE A 125 -25.57 -29.43 3.70
C PHE A 125 -25.36 -27.91 3.82
N TYR A 126 -24.11 -27.48 3.81
CA TYR A 126 -23.62 -26.10 3.95
C TYR A 126 -23.89 -25.43 5.31
N LEU A 127 -24.49 -26.11 6.28
CA LEU A 127 -24.75 -25.53 7.60
C LEU A 127 -23.47 -25.08 8.31
N SER A 128 -22.36 -25.83 8.14
CA SER A 128 -21.05 -25.46 8.70
C SER A 128 -20.54 -24.12 8.18
N THR A 129 -20.75 -23.82 6.89
CA THR A 129 -20.29 -22.57 6.27
C THR A 129 -21.09 -21.36 6.76
N VAL A 130 -22.36 -21.54 7.10
CA VAL A 130 -23.22 -20.50 7.66
C VAL A 130 -22.78 -20.16 9.09
N VAL A 131 -22.52 -21.16 9.92
CA VAL A 131 -22.18 -20.97 11.34
C VAL A 131 -20.73 -20.52 11.52
N LEU A 132 -19.77 -21.19 10.87
CA LEU A 132 -18.35 -20.99 11.12
C LEU A 132 -17.66 -20.12 10.05
N GLY A 133 -18.27 -19.96 8.87
CA GLY A 133 -17.66 -19.32 7.70
C GLY A 133 -16.57 -20.17 7.05
N SER A 134 -16.20 -19.84 5.81
CA SER A 134 -15.16 -20.58 5.09
C SER A 134 -13.76 -20.36 5.67
N HIS A 135 -12.84 -21.29 5.40
CA HIS A 135 -11.42 -21.17 5.72
C HIS A 135 -10.86 -19.82 5.26
N TYR A 136 -11.08 -19.48 3.99
CA TYR A 136 -10.65 -18.20 3.42
C TYR A 136 -11.18 -17.00 4.20
N ARG A 137 -12.49 -16.99 4.53
CA ARG A 137 -13.10 -15.89 5.29
C ARG A 137 -12.46 -15.74 6.68
N ARG A 138 -12.16 -16.85 7.36
CA ARG A 138 -11.49 -16.82 8.67
C ARG A 138 -10.07 -16.28 8.56
N THR A 139 -9.31 -16.70 7.56
CA THR A 139 -7.94 -16.23 7.36
C THR A 139 -7.89 -14.76 6.93
N MET A 140 -8.84 -14.29 6.11
CA MET A 140 -8.95 -12.87 5.78
C MET A 140 -9.29 -11.98 6.99
N ARG A 141 -10.09 -12.48 7.95
CA ARG A 141 -10.28 -11.76 9.22
C ARG A 141 -8.99 -11.68 10.05
N LYS A 142 -8.17 -12.73 10.02
CA LYS A 142 -6.83 -12.70 10.66
C LYS A 142 -5.93 -11.67 9.98
N LEU A 143 -5.95 -11.60 8.65
CA LEU A 143 -5.23 -10.58 7.88
C LEU A 143 -5.67 -9.16 8.26
N GLU A 144 -6.98 -8.92 8.35
CA GLU A 144 -7.53 -7.63 8.77
C GLU A 144 -7.08 -7.25 10.18
N THR A 145 -7.11 -8.20 11.12
CA THR A 145 -6.63 -8.01 12.49
C THR A 145 -5.13 -7.73 12.54
N PHE A 146 -4.34 -8.45 11.74
CA PHE A 146 -2.89 -8.24 11.61
C PHE A 146 -2.59 -6.83 11.09
N ILE A 147 -3.24 -6.40 10.00
CA ILE A 147 -3.05 -5.07 9.43
C ILE A 147 -3.44 -3.98 10.44
N GLN A 148 -4.57 -4.13 11.12
CA GLN A 148 -5.00 -3.18 12.14
C GLN A 148 -3.99 -3.09 13.29
N ARG A 149 -3.46 -4.23 13.74
CA ARG A 149 -2.44 -4.30 14.79
C ARG A 149 -1.14 -3.64 14.34
N SER A 150 -0.62 -3.98 13.17
CA SER A 150 0.60 -3.39 12.60
C SER A 150 0.44 -1.88 12.36
N ASN A 151 -0.75 -1.45 11.97
CA ASN A 151 -1.08 -0.03 11.85
C ASN A 151 -0.95 0.69 13.19
N ILE A 152 -1.51 0.14 14.27
CA ILE A 152 -1.47 0.78 15.60
C ILE A 152 -0.06 0.73 16.22
N GLU A 153 0.60 -0.41 16.15
CA GLU A 153 1.87 -0.66 16.85
C GLU A 153 3.07 -0.04 16.12
N ILE A 154 3.10 -0.10 14.79
CA ILE A 154 4.29 0.22 14.00
C ILE A 154 4.07 1.45 13.11
N LEU A 155 2.97 1.51 12.36
CA LEU A 155 2.82 2.48 11.27
C LEU A 155 2.27 3.85 11.71
N HIS A 156 1.26 3.90 12.57
CA HIS A 156 0.68 5.15 13.05
C HIS A 156 1.69 6.03 13.81
N PRO A 157 2.57 5.49 14.68
CA PRO A 157 3.62 6.28 15.33
C PRO A 157 4.57 6.98 14.34
N VAL A 158 4.78 6.40 13.16
CA VAL A 158 5.66 6.94 12.12
C VAL A 158 4.91 7.72 11.03
N GLY A 159 3.60 7.97 11.22
CA GLY A 159 2.77 8.71 10.26
C GLY A 159 2.43 7.92 8.99
N LEU A 160 2.41 6.59 9.06
CA LEU A 160 2.05 5.72 7.95
C LEU A 160 0.75 4.99 8.27
N SER A 161 -0.02 4.62 7.25
CA SER A 161 -1.16 3.71 7.41
C SER A 161 -1.25 2.75 6.24
N LEU A 162 -1.34 1.46 6.54
CA LEU A 162 -1.53 0.44 5.52
C LEU A 162 -3.01 0.28 5.21
N ALA A 163 -3.36 0.50 3.95
CA ALA A 163 -4.70 0.21 3.45
C ALA A 163 -4.88 -1.30 3.24
N HIS A 164 -6.09 -1.78 3.51
CA HIS A 164 -6.38 -3.20 3.35
C HIS A 164 -6.34 -3.61 1.87
N PRO A 165 -5.55 -4.65 1.48
CA PRO A 165 -5.31 -5.03 0.08
C PRO A 165 -6.56 -5.55 -0.65
N ARG A 166 -7.64 -5.87 0.06
CA ARG A 166 -8.92 -6.21 -0.56
C ARG A 166 -9.51 -5.03 -1.35
N LYS A 167 -9.21 -3.77 -0.96
CA LYS A 167 -9.71 -2.57 -1.66
C LYS A 167 -9.13 -2.44 -3.08
N SER A 168 -7.91 -2.92 -3.28
CA SER A 168 -7.18 -2.94 -4.55
C SER A 168 -7.23 -4.29 -5.26
N ALA A 169 -8.15 -5.19 -4.86
CA ALA A 169 -8.25 -6.55 -5.37
C ALA A 169 -6.92 -7.34 -5.32
N PHE A 170 -6.06 -7.07 -4.33
CA PHE A 170 -4.74 -7.67 -4.15
C PHE A 170 -3.74 -7.41 -5.29
N LEU A 171 -4.00 -6.42 -6.17
CA LEU A 171 -3.07 -6.05 -7.24
C LEU A 171 -1.87 -5.24 -6.73
N PHE A 172 -2.08 -4.48 -5.65
CA PHE A 172 -1.06 -3.70 -4.96
C PHE A 172 -1.50 -3.44 -3.52
N VAL A 173 -0.56 -3.09 -2.64
CA VAL A 173 -0.88 -2.54 -1.31
C VAL A 173 -0.64 -1.05 -1.31
N GLU A 174 -1.59 -0.29 -0.77
CA GLU A 174 -1.44 1.16 -0.61
C GLU A 174 -0.96 1.46 0.80
N LEU A 175 0.11 2.26 0.88
CA LEU A 175 0.63 2.79 2.12
C LEU A 175 0.46 4.30 2.08
N GLU A 176 -0.43 4.78 2.93
CA GLU A 176 -0.78 6.18 3.07
C GLU A 176 0.25 6.91 3.94
N TYR A 177 0.72 8.06 3.46
CA TYR A 177 1.74 8.88 4.11
C TYR A 177 1.14 10.15 4.72
N TYR A 178 1.41 10.42 5.99
CA TYR A 178 0.84 11.53 6.79
C TYR A 178 1.90 12.44 7.45
#